data_AF-A0AAU3RMG8-F1
#
_entry.id   AF-A0AAU3RMG8-F1
#
_cell.length_a   1.000
_cell.length_b   1.000
_cell.length_c   1.000
_cell.angle_alpha   90.00
_cell.angle_beta   90.00
_cell.angle_gamma   90.00
#
_symmetry.space_group_name_H-M   'P 1'
#
loop_
_entity.id
_entity.type
_entity.pdbx_description
1 polymer ?
#
loop_
_entity_poly.entity_id
_entity_poly.type
_entity_poly.pdbx_seq_one_letter_code
_entity_poly.pdbx_strand_id
1 'polypeptide(L)'
;MADEYEAPDAFKNRCTNAALTLESCINYSIDRISLDESNEDRKDNTLDVWLRAGPWKPDVVISLSNLHSVRPWEPGLGTSFIDGISLVHLPKLLLPWPAEAVGRLERSEDLSELVWLRITGPLEVDAVASIVTVYLAQSDDAASVLR
;
A
#
# COMPACT_ATOMS: atom_id res chain seq x y z
N MET A 1 -7.05 24.55 -10.80
CA MET A 1 -8.47 24.15 -10.89
C MET A 1 -8.57 23.23 -12.09
N ALA A 2 -8.21 21.95 -11.90
CA ALA A 2 -8.34 20.93 -12.92
C ALA A 2 -9.62 20.16 -12.60
N ASP A 3 -10.55 20.14 -13.55
CA ASP A 3 -11.72 19.26 -13.53
C ASP A 3 -11.22 17.81 -13.52
N GLU A 4 -11.10 17.20 -12.34
CA GLU A 4 -10.98 15.75 -12.22
C GLU A 4 -12.38 15.15 -12.28
N TYR A 5 -12.86 14.93 -13.51
CA TYR A 5 -13.85 13.87 -13.75
C TYR A 5 -13.16 12.53 -13.52
N GLU A 6 -12.89 12.21 -12.26
CA GLU A 6 -12.58 10.85 -11.89
C GLU A 6 -13.81 10.01 -12.20
N ALA A 7 -13.61 8.91 -12.94
CA ALA A 7 -14.70 7.99 -13.19
C ALA A 7 -15.32 7.56 -11.85
N PRO A 8 -16.66 7.40 -11.76
CA PRO A 8 -17.26 6.87 -10.55
C PRO A 8 -16.57 5.56 -10.17
N ASP A 9 -16.25 5.40 -8.88
CA ASP A 9 -15.50 4.28 -8.32
C ASP A 9 -14.02 4.14 -8.76
N ALA A 10 -13.40 5.16 -9.36
CA ALA A 10 -12.00 5.09 -9.80
C ALA A 10 -11.04 4.67 -8.69
N PHE A 11 -11.15 5.26 -7.50
CA PHE A 11 -10.29 4.91 -6.36
C PHE A 11 -10.58 3.50 -5.82
N LYS A 12 -11.84 3.11 -5.73
CA LYS A 12 -12.24 1.73 -5.39
C LYS A 12 -11.66 0.72 -6.38
N ASN A 13 -11.68 1.03 -7.68
CA ASN A 13 -11.11 0.19 -8.73
C ASN A 13 -9.58 0.10 -8.59
N ARG A 14 -8.90 1.21 -8.27
CA ARG A 14 -7.46 1.19 -7.95
C ARG A 14 -7.15 0.28 -6.77
N CYS A 15 -7.90 0.41 -5.67
CA CYS A 15 -7.73 -0.46 -4.50
C CYS A 15 -7.99 -1.93 -4.84
N THR A 16 -9.02 -2.22 -5.63
CA THR A 16 -9.36 -3.59 -6.04
C THR A 16 -8.25 -4.22 -6.90
N ASN A 17 -7.74 -3.49 -7.88
CA ASN A 17 -6.65 -3.97 -8.75
C ASN A 17 -5.33 -4.13 -7.97
N ALA A 18 -5.06 -3.22 -7.02
CA ALA A 18 -3.93 -3.34 -6.11
C ALA A 18 -4.06 -4.60 -5.25
N ALA A 19 -5.22 -4.84 -4.63
CA ALA A 19 -5.48 -6.04 -3.82
C ALA A 19 -5.25 -7.33 -4.62
N LEU A 20 -5.81 -7.43 -5.83
CA LEU A 20 -5.62 -8.58 -6.71
C LEU A 20 -4.14 -8.83 -7.08
N THR A 21 -3.37 -7.76 -7.28
CA THR A 21 -1.93 -7.88 -7.54
C THR A 21 -1.22 -8.45 -6.32
N LEU A 22 -1.57 -7.96 -5.13
CA LEU A 22 -0.94 -8.36 -3.87
C LEU A 22 -1.31 -9.77 -3.39
N GLU A 23 -2.47 -10.32 -3.78
CA GLU A 23 -2.81 -11.73 -3.52
C GLU A 23 -1.75 -12.70 -4.07
N SER A 24 -1.10 -12.34 -5.17
CA SER A 24 -0.03 -13.15 -5.78
C SER A 24 1.33 -13.02 -5.06
N CYS A 25 1.44 -12.10 -4.09
CA CYS A 25 2.67 -11.75 -3.41
C CYS A 25 2.94 -12.57 -2.14
N ILE A 26 2.16 -13.60 -1.81
CA ILE A 26 2.35 -14.39 -0.58
C ILE A 26 3.73 -15.08 -0.49
N ASN A 27 4.36 -15.36 -1.63
CA ASN A 27 5.71 -15.96 -1.70
C ASN A 27 6.83 -14.93 -1.82
N TYR A 28 6.52 -13.65 -1.62
CA TYR A 28 7.50 -12.57 -1.61
C TYR A 28 7.98 -12.31 -0.18
N SER A 29 9.15 -11.68 -0.08
CA SER A 29 9.66 -11.06 1.13
C SER A 29 9.67 -9.54 0.98
N ILE A 30 9.48 -8.83 2.08
CA ILE A 30 9.77 -7.40 2.19
C ILE A 30 11.29 -7.24 2.07
N ASP A 31 11.73 -6.56 1.02
CA ASP A 31 13.15 -6.21 0.78
C ASP A 31 13.50 -4.91 1.51
N ARG A 32 12.61 -3.92 1.43
CA ARG A 32 12.80 -2.61 2.02
C ARG A 32 11.45 -1.99 2.39
N ILE A 33 11.47 -1.17 3.44
CA ILE A 33 10.39 -0.22 3.74
C ILE A 33 11.02 1.17 3.87
N SER A 34 10.37 2.18 3.31
CA SER A 34 10.79 3.58 3.42
C SER A 34 9.58 4.41 3.82
N LEU A 35 9.68 5.09 4.95
CA LEU A 35 8.70 6.07 5.41
C LEU A 35 9.35 7.44 5.31
N ASP A 36 8.77 8.31 4.48
CA ASP A 36 9.17 9.71 4.36
C ASP A 36 8.16 10.58 5.10
N GLU A 37 8.58 11.12 6.25
CA GLU A 37 7.84 12.11 7.04
C GLU A 37 8.60 13.44 7.12
N SER A 38 9.52 13.67 6.18
CA SER A 38 10.37 14.87 6.19
C SER A 38 9.61 16.16 5.90
N ASN A 39 8.39 16.06 5.39
CA ASN A 39 7.59 17.19 4.94
C ASN A 39 6.73 17.75 6.08
N GLU A 40 6.64 19.08 6.18
CA GLU A 40 5.85 19.73 7.24
C GLU A 40 4.34 19.49 7.07
N ASP A 41 3.89 19.29 5.82
CA ASP A 41 2.52 18.86 5.53
C ASP A 41 2.44 17.33 5.55
N ARG A 42 1.70 16.79 6.52
CA ARG A 42 1.42 15.35 6.64
C ARG A 42 0.81 14.75 5.36
N LYS A 43 0.18 15.58 4.52
CA LYS A 43 -0.40 15.16 3.24
C LYS A 43 0.65 14.70 2.23
N ASP A 44 1.90 15.06 2.42
CA ASP A 44 3.00 14.66 1.55
C ASP A 44 3.80 13.48 2.12
N ASN A 45 3.42 12.94 3.28
CA ASN A 45 4.07 11.77 3.83
C ASN A 45 3.84 10.57 2.91
N THR A 46 4.89 9.79 2.68
CA THR A 46 4.84 8.60 1.82
C THR A 46 5.36 7.37 2.55
N LEU A 47 4.75 6.22 2.24
CA LEU A 47 5.21 4.91 2.67
C LEU A 47 5.40 4.05 1.43
N ASP A 48 6.62 3.61 1.20
CA ASP A 48 6.96 2.68 0.13
C ASP A 48 7.39 1.34 0.72
N VAL A 49 6.83 0.26 0.19
CA VAL A 49 7.16 -1.12 0.56
C VAL A 49 7.62 -1.86 -0.69
N TRP A 50 8.85 -2.36 -0.68
CA TRP A 50 9.44 -3.14 -1.77
C TRP A 50 9.34 -4.62 -1.42
N LEU A 51 8.74 -5.39 -2.33
CA LEU A 51 8.60 -6.83 -2.24
C LEU A 51 9.44 -7.50 -3.32
N ARG A 52 10.16 -8.54 -2.93
CA ARG A 52 10.97 -9.36 -3.83
C ARG A 52 10.78 -10.85 -3.54
N ALA A 53 10.63 -11.65 -4.59
CA ALA A 53 10.58 -13.11 -4.49
C ALA A 53 11.87 -13.80 -4.98
N GLY A 54 12.67 -13.10 -5.78
CA GLY A 54 13.86 -13.63 -6.44
C GLY A 54 13.95 -13.18 -7.91
N PRO A 55 15.04 -13.50 -8.62
CA PRO A 55 15.33 -12.97 -9.95
C PRO A 55 14.34 -13.39 -11.05
N TRP A 56 13.57 -14.46 -10.81
CA TRP A 56 12.59 -15.02 -11.77
C TRP A 56 11.20 -14.36 -11.70
N LYS A 57 10.96 -13.45 -10.73
CA LYS A 57 9.69 -12.74 -10.60
C LYS A 57 9.88 -11.22 -10.63
N PRO A 58 8.90 -10.47 -11.16
CA PRO A 58 8.83 -9.02 -11.01
C PRO A 58 8.93 -8.60 -9.54
N ASP A 59 9.75 -7.61 -9.23
CA ASP A 59 9.68 -6.93 -7.94
C ASP A 59 8.38 -6.10 -7.88
N VAL A 60 7.77 -6.02 -6.70
CA VAL A 60 6.54 -5.25 -6.48
C VAL A 60 6.82 -4.09 -5.55
N VAL A 61 6.41 -2.89 -5.91
CA VAL A 61 6.51 -1.72 -5.05
C VAL A 61 5.11 -1.21 -4.72
N ILE A 62 4.78 -1.15 -3.44
CA ILE A 62 3.55 -0.56 -2.93
C ILE A 62 3.90 0.83 -2.43
N SER A 63 3.33 1.85 -3.06
CA SER A 63 3.52 3.24 -2.69
C SER A 63 2.21 3.81 -2.17
N LEU A 64 2.23 4.28 -0.93
CA LEU A 64 1.14 4.98 -0.28
C LEU A 64 1.54 6.45 -0.08
N SER A 65 0.62 7.36 -0.36
CA SER A 65 0.84 8.81 -0.16
C SER A 65 -0.35 9.44 0.54
N ASN A 66 -0.10 10.58 1.19
CA ASN A 66 -1.09 11.26 2.04
C ASN A 66 -1.57 10.31 3.15
N LEU A 67 -0.60 9.94 4.00
CA LEU A 67 -0.75 8.98 5.09
C LEU A 67 -1.55 9.58 6.25
N HIS A 68 -2.52 8.80 6.73
CA HIS A 68 -3.34 9.14 7.91
C HIS A 68 -2.92 8.37 9.15
N SER A 69 -2.38 7.16 8.98
CA SER A 69 -1.94 6.30 10.07
C SER A 69 -0.91 5.29 9.58
N VAL A 70 0.13 5.03 10.37
CA VAL A 70 1.10 3.94 10.17
C VAL A 70 1.40 3.30 11.53
N ARG A 71 1.22 1.99 11.67
CA ARG A 71 1.44 1.22 12.91
C ARG A 71 1.86 -0.23 12.62
N PRO A 72 2.52 -0.92 13.56
CA PRO A 72 3.69 -0.40 14.26
C PRO A 72 4.79 -0.04 13.25
N TRP A 73 5.50 1.06 13.47
CA TRP A 73 6.69 1.38 12.68
C TRP A 73 7.93 0.92 13.45
N GLU A 74 8.48 -0.22 13.04
CA GLU A 74 9.84 -0.60 13.40
C GLU A 74 10.64 -0.66 12.09
N PRO A 75 11.71 0.13 11.93
CA PRO A 75 12.61 -0.03 10.79
C PRO A 75 13.25 -1.42 10.89
N GLY A 76 12.68 -2.38 10.17
CA GLY A 76 13.17 -3.74 10.12
C GLY A 76 14.60 -3.78 9.58
N LEU A 77 15.50 -4.44 10.32
CA LEU A 77 16.85 -4.71 9.85
C LEU A 77 16.83 -5.97 8.97
N GLY A 78 16.60 -5.79 7.67
CA GLY A 78 16.77 -6.83 6.65
C GLY A 78 15.49 -7.41 6.07
N THR A 79 15.67 -8.38 5.17
CA THR A 79 14.59 -9.02 4.42
C THR A 79 13.66 -9.81 5.35
N SER A 80 12.35 -9.57 5.27
CA SER A 80 11.35 -10.25 6.11
C SER A 80 10.30 -10.97 5.28
N PHE A 81 9.92 -12.20 5.68
CA PHE A 81 8.87 -12.96 5.02
C PHE A 81 7.47 -12.37 5.30
N ILE A 82 6.54 -12.68 4.41
CA ILE A 82 5.14 -12.23 4.50
C ILE A 82 4.27 -13.44 4.87
N ASP A 83 3.61 -13.39 6.02
CA ASP A 83 2.61 -14.38 6.40
C ASP A 83 1.24 -14.03 5.80
N GLY A 84 0.99 -12.75 5.55
CA GLY A 84 -0.24 -12.26 4.94
C GLY A 84 -0.10 -10.85 4.40
N ILE A 85 -0.76 -10.58 3.27
CA ILE A 85 -0.82 -9.24 2.68
C ILE A 85 -2.24 -9.00 2.18
N SER A 86 -2.80 -7.85 2.53
CA SER A 86 -4.13 -7.44 2.10
C SER A 86 -4.20 -5.93 1.91
N LEU A 87 -5.00 -5.50 0.96
CA LEU A 87 -5.29 -4.09 0.72
C LEU A 87 -6.79 -3.89 0.60
N VAL A 88 -7.34 -2.98 1.39
CA VAL A 88 -8.79 -2.81 1.55
C VAL A 88 -9.18 -1.36 1.25
N HIS A 89 -10.21 -1.19 0.42
CA HIS A 89 -10.84 0.11 0.19
C HIS A 89 -11.71 0.50 1.40
N LEU A 90 -11.52 1.70 1.89
CA LEU A 90 -12.30 2.31 2.95
C LEU A 90 -13.16 3.44 2.33
N PRO A 91 -14.48 3.24 2.21
CA PRO A 91 -15.35 4.20 1.55
C PRO A 91 -15.50 5.50 2.36
N LYS A 92 -15.81 6.59 1.66
CA LYS A 92 -16.27 7.85 2.25
C LYS A 92 -17.56 7.60 3.07
N LEU A 93 -17.80 8.43 4.08
CA LEU A 93 -18.91 8.32 5.04
C LEU A 93 -20.27 7.98 4.39
N LEU A 94 -21.09 7.26 5.19
CA LEU A 94 -22.36 6.54 4.96
C LEU A 94 -22.24 5.01 4.87
N LEU A 95 -21.08 4.45 4.49
CA LEU A 95 -20.85 3.00 4.53
C LEU A 95 -20.00 2.61 5.74
N PRO A 96 -20.28 1.48 6.43
CA PRO A 96 -19.44 1.00 7.51
C PRO A 96 -18.08 0.57 6.95
N TRP A 97 -17.01 0.95 7.65
CA TRP A 97 -15.70 0.33 7.43
C TRP A 97 -15.73 -1.14 7.88
N PRO A 98 -14.81 -1.98 7.38
CA PRO A 98 -14.60 -3.33 7.93
C PRO A 98 -14.44 -3.28 9.46
N ALA A 99 -14.92 -4.30 10.16
CA ALA A 99 -14.90 -4.34 11.62
C ALA A 99 -13.47 -4.18 12.18
N GLU A 100 -12.48 -4.69 11.45
CA GLU A 100 -11.07 -4.67 11.77
C GLU A 100 -10.43 -3.26 11.61
N ALA A 101 -11.08 -2.38 10.86
CA ALA A 101 -10.66 -0.99 10.67
C ALA A 101 -11.31 -0.02 11.69
N VAL A 102 -12.25 -0.50 12.52
CA VAL A 102 -12.90 0.32 13.55
C VAL A 102 -11.88 0.75 14.60
N GLY A 103 -11.83 2.06 14.91
CA GLY A 103 -10.89 2.62 15.89
C GLY A 103 -9.48 2.90 15.37
N ARG A 104 -9.22 2.66 14.07
CA ARG A 104 -7.94 3.01 13.43
C ARG A 104 -7.76 4.50 13.21
N LEU A 105 -8.83 5.15 12.76
CA LEU A 105 -8.91 6.58 12.50
C LEU A 105 -10.31 7.06 12.92
N GLU A 106 -10.38 8.25 13.52
CA GLU A 106 -11.66 8.88 13.81
C GLU A 106 -12.33 9.27 12.49
N ARG A 107 -13.56 8.79 12.28
CA ARG A 107 -14.33 9.12 11.08
C ARG A 107 -14.75 10.58 11.15
N SER A 108 -14.40 11.38 10.14
CA SER A 108 -14.89 12.74 9.96
C SER A 108 -15.40 12.95 8.54
N GLU A 109 -16.35 13.87 8.36
CA GLU A 109 -16.92 14.22 7.04
C GLU A 109 -15.87 14.76 6.05
N ASP A 110 -14.75 15.24 6.60
CA ASP A 110 -13.61 15.77 5.86
C ASP A 110 -12.70 14.68 5.27
N LEU A 111 -12.85 13.41 5.69
CA LEU A 111 -12.06 12.31 5.14
C LEU A 111 -12.58 11.90 3.75
N SER A 112 -11.66 11.83 2.80
CA SER A 112 -11.89 11.22 1.49
C SER A 112 -12.03 9.70 1.61
N GLU A 113 -12.22 9.03 0.47
CA GLU A 113 -11.97 7.60 0.41
C GLU A 113 -10.51 7.30 0.78
N LEU A 114 -10.29 6.19 1.48
CA LEU A 114 -8.98 5.77 1.97
C LEU A 114 -8.67 4.33 1.56
N VAL A 115 -7.40 4.00 1.59
CA VAL A 115 -6.88 2.64 1.42
C VAL A 115 -6.26 2.19 2.74
N TRP A 116 -6.48 0.93 3.08
CA TRP A 116 -5.84 0.28 4.22
C TRP A 116 -4.97 -0.87 3.74
N LEU A 117 -3.66 -0.71 3.88
CA LEU A 117 -2.67 -1.76 3.64
C LEU A 117 -2.38 -2.49 4.95
N ARG A 118 -2.39 -3.82 4.89
CA ARG A 118 -1.99 -4.67 6.00
C ARG A 118 -1.04 -5.76 5.49
N ILE A 119 0.16 -5.80 6.05
CA ILE A 119 1.14 -6.87 5.88
C ILE A 119 1.41 -7.44 7.27
N THR A 120 1.28 -8.76 7.40
CA THR A 120 1.52 -9.51 8.64
C THR A 120 2.69 -10.46 8.44
N GLY A 121 3.45 -10.68 9.50
CA GLY A 121 4.62 -11.54 9.49
C GLY A 121 5.56 -11.21 10.64
N PRO A 122 6.83 -11.62 10.55
CA PRO A 122 7.88 -11.15 11.46
C PRO A 122 8.01 -9.62 11.48
N LEU A 123 7.67 -8.97 10.36
CA LEU A 123 7.57 -7.53 10.23
C LEU A 123 6.13 -7.18 9.84
N GLU A 124 5.50 -6.29 10.61
CA GLU A 124 4.13 -5.84 10.38
C GLU A 124 4.11 -4.46 9.73
N VAL A 125 3.24 -4.29 8.74
CA VAL A 125 2.92 -2.98 8.14
C VAL A 125 1.41 -2.80 8.21
N ASP A 126 0.96 -1.76 8.90
CA ASP A 126 -0.45 -1.40 8.95
C ASP A 126 -0.60 0.10 8.69
N ALA A 127 -1.03 0.45 7.48
CA ALA A 127 -1.02 1.83 7.00
C ALA A 127 -2.33 2.23 6.33
N VAL A 128 -2.77 3.45 6.61
CA VAL A 128 -3.96 4.07 6.02
C VAL A 128 -3.54 5.31 5.24
N ALA A 129 -3.96 5.40 3.98
CA ALA A 129 -3.56 6.47 3.06
C ALA A 129 -4.72 6.92 2.16
N SER A 130 -4.55 8.06 1.48
CA SER A 130 -5.53 8.54 0.49
C SER A 130 -5.16 8.19 -0.94
N ILE A 131 -3.92 7.76 -1.16
CA ILE A 131 -3.38 7.40 -2.48
C ILE A 131 -2.69 6.05 -2.36
N VAL A 132 -2.96 5.15 -3.31
CA VAL A 132 -2.24 3.89 -3.50
C VAL A 132 -1.76 3.80 -4.94
N THR A 133 -0.51 3.38 -5.11
CA THR A 133 0.01 2.89 -6.37
C THR A 133 0.75 1.58 -6.16
N VAL A 134 0.54 0.61 -7.05
CA VAL A 134 1.29 -0.66 -7.08
C VAL A 134 2.05 -0.74 -8.39
N TYR A 135 3.37 -0.84 -8.32
CA TYR A 135 4.26 -0.96 -9.46
C TYR A 135 4.81 -2.38 -9.55
N LEU A 136 4.95 -2.88 -10.78
CA LEU A 136 5.64 -4.13 -11.09
C LEU A 136 6.89 -3.80 -11.90
N ALA A 137 8.08 -4.02 -11.32
CA ALA A 137 9.34 -3.87 -12.03
C ALA A 137 9.64 -5.14 -12.84
N GLN A 138 10.36 -5.00 -13.95
CA GLN A 138 10.81 -6.17 -14.71
C GLN A 138 11.68 -7.08 -13.83
N SER A 139 11.47 -8.40 -13.89
CA SER A 139 12.32 -9.38 -13.21
C SER A 139 13.75 -9.38 -13.76
N ASP A 140 14.74 -9.64 -12.92
CA ASP A 140 16.15 -9.71 -13.31
C ASP A 140 16.39 -10.70 -14.47
N ASP A 141 15.76 -11.87 -14.45
CA ASP A 141 15.88 -12.88 -15.51
C ASP A 141 15.41 -12.32 -16.86
N ALA A 142 14.26 -11.65 -16.89
CA ALA A 142 13.75 -11.01 -18.09
C ALA A 142 14.61 -9.81 -18.54
N ALA A 143 15.25 -9.10 -17.61
CA ALA A 143 16.17 -8.01 -17.91
C ALA A 143 17.53 -8.51 -18.46
N SER A 144 17.93 -9.74 -18.11
CA SER A 144 19.19 -10.36 -18.53
C SER A 144 19.24 -10.79 -20.00
N VAL A 145 18.09 -10.84 -20.67
CA VAL A 145 18.01 -11.24 -22.09
C VAL A 145 18.34 -10.06 -23.00
N LEU A 146 19.42 -10.19 -23.77
CA LEU A 146 19.79 -9.24 -24.84
C LEU A 146 18.65 -9.11 -25.86
N ARG A 147 18.22 -7.87 -26.11
CA ARG A 147 17.20 -7.53 -27.12
C ARG A 147 17.81 -7.17 -28.47
#